data_AF-A0A9X5KQZ0-F1
#
_entry.id   AF-A0A9X5KQZ0-F1
#
_cell.length_a   1.000
_cell.length_b   1.000
_cell.length_c   1.000
_cell.angle_alpha   90.00
_cell.angle_beta   90.00
_cell.angle_gamma   90.00
#
_symmetry.space_group_name_H-M   'P 1'
#
loop_
_entity.id
_entity.type
_entity.pdbx_description
1 polymer ?
#
loop_
_entity_poly.entity_id
_entity_poly.type
_entity_poly.pdbx_seq_one_letter_code
_entity_poly.pdbx_strand_id
1 'polypeptide(L)'
;MLISRISISHASPPPSPASTPFSKMSDSDLAKAFGDNFQAFKHPTTPNATTDKIREVAGRSLTGDAQKDKETQLARELLKPNRDNVMAALDSVDDKGKRDGVIGPWNPQMAADQLACNRCMTVQGPTLQITY
;
A
#
# COMPACT_ATOMS: atom_id res chain seq x y z
N MET A 1 19.98 36.52 36.69
CA MET A 1 20.09 35.48 35.64
C MET A 1 18.75 34.80 35.49
N LEU A 2 18.01 35.05 34.41
CA LEU A 2 16.73 34.41 34.10
C LEU A 2 17.02 33.14 33.29
N ILE A 3 16.79 31.97 33.88
CA ILE A 3 16.80 30.70 33.14
C ILE A 3 15.48 30.57 32.38
N SER A 4 15.54 30.86 31.08
CA SER A 4 14.48 30.62 30.12
C SER A 4 14.04 29.16 30.18
N ARG A 5 12.75 28.97 30.47
CA ARG A 5 12.10 27.67 30.37
C ARG A 5 11.90 27.38 28.88
N ILE A 6 12.67 26.45 28.35
CA ILE A 6 12.46 25.92 27.01
C ILE A 6 11.16 25.11 27.09
N SER A 7 10.06 25.70 26.63
CA SER A 7 8.86 24.95 26.30
C SER A 7 9.19 24.08 25.11
N ILE A 8 9.60 22.84 25.38
CA ILE A 8 9.62 21.78 24.37
C ILE A 8 8.15 21.54 24.06
N SER A 9 7.66 22.18 22.99
CA SER A 9 6.44 21.77 22.31
C SER A 9 6.63 20.31 21.94
N HIS A 10 6.11 19.41 22.76
CA HIS A 10 6.01 17.99 22.42
C HIS A 10 5.12 17.94 21.19
N ALA A 11 5.74 17.89 20.02
CA ALA A 11 5.07 17.44 18.82
C ALA A 11 4.45 16.09 19.19
N SER A 12 3.12 16.05 19.18
CA SER A 12 2.38 14.81 19.42
C SER A 12 3.02 13.72 18.56
N PRO A 13 3.29 12.52 19.12
CA PRO A 13 3.62 11.40 18.26
C PRO A 13 2.56 11.34 17.15
N PRO A 14 2.93 11.04 15.89
CA PRO A 14 1.96 10.88 14.82
C PRO A 14 0.84 9.99 15.38
N PRO A 15 -0.44 10.37 15.19
CA PRO A 15 -1.54 9.63 15.78
C PRO A 15 -1.32 8.15 15.47
N SER A 16 -1.19 7.32 16.52
CA SER A 16 -1.20 5.87 16.41
C SER A 16 -2.29 5.51 15.40
N PRO A 17 -2.02 4.70 14.37
CA PRO A 17 -2.96 4.53 13.28
C PRO A 17 -4.28 4.07 13.89
N ALA A 18 -5.25 4.98 13.97
CA ALA A 18 -6.61 4.64 14.34
C ALA A 18 -6.98 3.47 13.43
N SER A 19 -7.56 2.40 14.00
CA SER A 19 -7.95 1.21 13.25
C SER A 19 -8.75 1.62 12.01
N THR A 20 -8.09 1.76 10.87
CA THR A 20 -8.74 2.06 9.60
C THR A 20 -9.55 0.83 9.21
N PRO A 21 -10.65 0.97 8.43
CA PRO A 21 -11.37 -0.19 7.94
C PRO A 21 -10.45 -1.18 7.19
N PHE A 22 -9.38 -0.67 6.56
CA PHE A 22 -8.39 -1.45 5.83
C PHE A 22 -7.53 -2.35 6.72
N SER A 23 -7.25 -1.95 7.97
CA SER A 23 -6.43 -2.76 8.89
C SER A 23 -7.04 -4.12 9.23
N LYS A 24 -8.36 -4.26 9.10
CA LYS A 24 -9.11 -5.50 9.35
C LYS A 24 -9.36 -6.32 8.09
N MET A 25 -8.99 -5.80 6.91
CA MET A 25 -9.20 -6.49 5.65
C MET A 25 -8.22 -7.66 5.49
N SER A 26 -8.70 -8.71 4.82
CA SER A 26 -7.82 -9.72 4.24
C SER A 26 -6.94 -9.08 3.17
N ASP A 27 -5.84 -9.74 2.82
CA ASP A 27 -4.94 -9.28 1.77
C ASP A 27 -5.65 -9.20 0.40
N SER A 28 -6.53 -10.16 0.11
CA SER A 28 -7.36 -10.14 -1.10
C SER A 28 -8.36 -8.99 -1.11
N ASP A 29 -9.01 -8.69 0.02
CA ASP A 29 -9.95 -7.57 0.09
C ASP A 29 -9.23 -6.23 0.01
N LEU A 30 -8.00 -6.15 0.54
CA LEU A 30 -7.17 -4.96 0.42
C LEU A 30 -6.75 -4.71 -1.04
N ALA A 31 -6.41 -5.76 -1.80
CA ALA A 31 -6.15 -5.65 -3.24
C ALA A 31 -7.39 -5.19 -4.02
N LYS A 32 -8.59 -5.70 -3.68
CA LYS A 32 -9.86 -5.21 -4.26
C LYS A 32 -10.10 -3.74 -3.93
N ALA A 33 -9.91 -3.35 -2.68
CA ALA A 33 -10.07 -1.96 -2.25
C ALA A 33 -9.10 -1.02 -2.98
N PHE A 34 -7.88 -1.48 -3.29
CA PHE A 34 -6.97 -0.76 -4.18
C PHE A 34 -7.56 -0.59 -5.59
N GLY A 35 -8.11 -1.64 -6.19
CA GLY A 35 -8.80 -1.59 -7.48
C GLY A 35 -9.98 -0.60 -7.50
N ASP A 36 -10.81 -0.60 -6.45
CA ASP A 36 -11.94 0.33 -6.32
C ASP A 36 -11.52 1.80 -6.26
N ASN A 37 -10.28 2.07 -5.82
CA ASN A 37 -9.72 3.41 -5.70
C ASN A 37 -8.56 3.65 -6.70
N PHE A 38 -8.44 2.81 -7.73
CA PHE A 38 -7.30 2.77 -8.65
C PHE A 38 -6.97 4.14 -9.26
N GLN A 39 -7.99 4.93 -9.57
CA GLN A 39 -7.83 6.26 -10.18
C GLN A 39 -6.98 7.21 -9.33
N ALA A 40 -7.03 7.10 -7.99
CA ALA A 40 -6.24 7.92 -7.09
C ALA A 40 -4.73 7.64 -7.19
N PHE A 41 -4.38 6.44 -7.65
CA PHE A 41 -3.02 5.91 -7.70
C PHE A 41 -2.40 5.94 -9.10
N LYS A 42 -3.14 6.46 -10.11
CA LYS A 42 -2.64 6.57 -11.48
C LYS A 42 -1.52 7.59 -11.63
N HIS A 43 -0.56 7.25 -12.48
CA HIS A 43 0.37 8.24 -12.99
C HIS A 43 -0.40 9.24 -13.90
N PRO A 44 -0.12 10.56 -13.84
CA PRO A 44 -0.87 11.56 -14.61
C PRO A 44 -0.86 11.34 -16.14
N THR A 45 0.18 10.70 -16.66
CA THR A 45 0.39 10.53 -18.10
C THR A 45 0.19 9.10 -18.61
N THR A 46 -0.17 8.15 -17.73
CA THR A 46 -0.34 6.74 -18.13
C THR A 46 -1.67 6.19 -17.62
N PRO A 47 -2.21 5.14 -18.24
CA PRO A 47 -3.40 4.49 -17.72
C PRO A 47 -3.14 3.68 -16.44
N ASN A 48 -1.88 3.52 -16.02
CA ASN A 48 -1.48 2.63 -14.93
C ASN A 48 -1.32 3.35 -13.60
N ALA A 49 -1.55 2.62 -12.52
CA ALA A 49 -1.12 3.01 -11.20
C ALA A 49 0.37 2.76 -11.03
N THR A 50 0.99 3.40 -10.03
CA THR A 50 2.42 3.23 -9.75
C THR A 50 2.68 3.15 -8.26
N THR A 51 3.71 2.42 -7.87
CA THR A 51 4.14 2.35 -6.46
C THR A 51 4.55 3.72 -5.92
N ASP A 52 5.12 4.59 -6.77
CA ASP A 52 5.47 5.96 -6.40
C ASP A 52 4.23 6.81 -6.11
N LYS A 53 3.17 6.69 -6.91
CA LYS A 53 1.92 7.39 -6.63
C LYS A 53 1.26 6.90 -5.34
N ILE A 54 1.37 5.62 -5.01
CA ILE A 54 0.93 5.09 -3.71
C ILE A 54 1.71 5.75 -2.57
N ARG A 55 3.04 5.87 -2.67
CA ARG A 55 3.87 6.58 -1.68
C ARG A 55 3.48 8.05 -1.55
N GLU A 56 3.25 8.73 -2.67
CA GLU A 56 2.79 10.12 -2.68
C GLU A 56 1.44 10.27 -1.96
N VAL A 57 0.47 9.41 -2.28
CA VAL A 57 -0.88 9.43 -1.66
C VAL A 57 -0.79 9.14 -0.17
N ALA A 58 0.05 8.19 0.25
CA ALA A 58 0.25 7.87 1.66
C ALA A 58 0.81 9.04 2.47
N GLY A 59 1.61 9.90 1.84
CA GLY A 59 2.21 11.10 2.45
C GLY A 59 1.25 12.29 2.60
N ARG A 60 0.03 12.22 2.06
CA ARG A 60 -0.95 13.31 2.17
C ARG A 60 -1.41 13.50 3.62
N SER A 61 -1.72 14.74 3.98
CA SER A 61 -2.42 15.04 5.24
C SER A 61 -3.89 14.64 5.11
N LEU A 62 -4.51 14.22 6.22
CA LEU A 62 -5.96 14.03 6.27
C LEU A 62 -6.62 15.40 6.38
N THR A 63 -7.54 15.71 5.47
CA THR A 63 -8.12 17.07 5.35
C THR A 63 -9.60 17.13 5.72
N GLY A 64 -10.22 16.01 6.09
CA GLY A 64 -11.66 15.90 6.32
C GLY A 64 -12.48 15.64 5.04
N ASP A 65 -11.81 15.53 3.88
CA ASP A 65 -12.44 15.05 2.65
C ASP A 65 -12.49 13.53 2.73
N ALA A 66 -13.70 12.98 2.92
CA ALA A 66 -13.87 11.56 3.22
C ALA A 66 -13.24 10.64 2.16
N GLN A 67 -13.29 11.00 0.88
CA GLN A 67 -12.75 10.17 -0.19
C GLN A 67 -11.21 10.26 -0.24
N LYS A 68 -10.63 11.46 -0.18
CA LYS A 68 -9.17 11.63 -0.16
C LYS A 68 -8.52 11.06 1.10
N ASP A 69 -9.20 11.18 2.24
CA ASP A 69 -8.74 10.63 3.50
C ASP A 69 -8.77 9.10 3.45
N LYS A 70 -9.81 8.51 2.83
CA LYS A 70 -9.90 7.07 2.59
C LYS A 70 -8.78 6.56 1.68
N GLU A 71 -8.51 7.24 0.57
CA GLU A 71 -7.40 6.91 -0.34
C GLU A 71 -6.04 6.99 0.35
N THR A 72 -5.84 8.04 1.16
CA THR A 72 -4.62 8.24 1.96
C THR A 72 -4.42 7.10 2.98
N GLN A 73 -5.49 6.71 3.67
CA GLN A 73 -5.46 5.61 4.64
C GLN A 73 -5.22 4.25 3.97
N LEU A 74 -5.81 4.01 2.81
CA LEU A 74 -5.58 2.80 2.00
C LEU A 74 -4.12 2.70 1.56
N ALA A 75 -3.56 3.80 1.04
CA ALA A 75 -2.16 3.86 0.63
C ALA A 75 -1.20 3.57 1.79
N ARG A 76 -1.48 4.14 2.97
CA ARG A 76 -0.68 3.88 4.18
C ARG A 76 -0.77 2.43 4.63
N GLU A 77 -1.94 1.80 4.53
CA GLU A 77 -2.11 0.38 4.86
C GLU A 77 -1.29 -0.51 3.92
N LEU A 78 -1.34 -0.25 2.61
CA LEU A 78 -0.58 -1.00 1.60
C LEU A 78 0.94 -0.94 1.83
N LEU A 79 1.45 0.18 2.34
CA LEU A 79 2.89 0.35 2.63
C LEU A 79 3.34 -0.24 3.97
N LYS A 80 2.45 -0.85 4.75
CA LYS A 80 2.86 -1.48 6.00
C LYS A 80 3.71 -2.73 5.75
N PRO A 81 4.69 -3.02 6.61
CA PRO A 81 5.53 -4.22 6.47
C PRO A 81 4.75 -5.54 6.41
N ASN A 82 3.62 -5.64 7.12
CA ASN A 82 2.77 -6.83 7.14
C ASN A 82 1.81 -6.94 5.93
N ARG A 83 1.88 -6.01 4.97
CA ARG A 83 1.11 -5.99 3.72
C ARG A 83 2.01 -6.04 2.48
N ASP A 84 3.31 -6.34 2.62
CA ASP A 84 4.22 -6.38 1.48
C ASP A 84 3.82 -7.43 0.44
N ASN A 85 3.20 -8.53 0.84
CA ASN A 85 2.64 -9.52 -0.08
C ASN A 85 1.54 -8.95 -0.98
N VAL A 86 0.69 -8.04 -0.47
CA VAL A 86 -0.33 -7.35 -1.26
C VAL A 86 0.34 -6.44 -2.28
N MET A 87 1.31 -5.64 -1.85
CA MET A 87 2.07 -4.76 -2.75
C MET A 87 2.86 -5.54 -3.80
N ALA A 88 3.45 -6.67 -3.42
CA ALA A 88 4.17 -7.55 -4.35
C ALA A 88 3.22 -8.14 -5.39
N ALA A 89 2.05 -8.64 -4.99
CA ALA A 89 1.06 -9.18 -5.92
C ALA A 89 0.53 -8.10 -6.88
N LEU A 90 0.16 -6.92 -6.37
CA LEU A 90 -0.30 -5.80 -7.20
C LEU A 90 0.71 -5.40 -8.28
N ASP A 91 2.00 -5.39 -7.95
CA ASP A 91 3.08 -4.89 -8.80
C ASP A 91 3.70 -5.97 -9.71
N SER A 92 3.22 -7.23 -9.64
CA SER A 92 3.92 -8.32 -10.34
C SER A 92 3.06 -9.45 -10.91
N VAL A 93 1.77 -9.51 -10.56
CA VAL A 93 0.88 -10.61 -10.97
C VAL A 93 0.70 -10.73 -12.49
N ASP A 94 0.92 -9.65 -13.24
CA ASP A 94 0.84 -9.62 -14.71
C ASP A 94 2.21 -9.69 -15.40
N ASP A 95 3.32 -9.47 -14.67
CA ASP A 95 4.70 -9.48 -15.21
C ASP A 95 5.57 -10.61 -14.64
N LYS A 96 5.00 -11.83 -14.54
CA LYS A 96 5.73 -13.04 -14.10
C LYS A 96 6.49 -12.86 -12.77
N GLY A 97 5.94 -12.12 -11.82
CA GLY A 97 6.56 -11.89 -10.52
C GLY A 97 7.61 -10.78 -10.49
N LYS A 98 7.80 -10.04 -11.59
CA LYS A 98 8.68 -8.87 -11.61
C LYS A 98 7.94 -7.66 -11.02
N ARG A 99 8.56 -7.03 -10.03
CA ARG A 99 8.13 -5.76 -9.42
C ARG A 99 8.77 -4.61 -10.19
N ASP A 100 8.06 -4.03 -11.14
CA ASP A 100 8.57 -2.96 -11.99
C ASP A 100 8.07 -1.56 -11.61
N GLY A 101 7.23 -1.49 -10.57
CA GLY A 101 6.65 -0.26 -10.05
C GLY A 101 5.39 0.18 -10.78
N VAL A 102 4.94 -0.57 -11.80
CA VAL A 102 3.76 -0.30 -12.63
C VAL A 102 2.66 -1.29 -12.27
N ILE A 103 1.52 -0.75 -11.87
CA ILE A 103 0.35 -1.55 -11.51
C ILE A 103 -0.72 -1.33 -12.57
N GLY A 104 -0.94 -2.35 -13.41
CA GLY A 104 -1.95 -2.33 -14.46
C GLY A 104 -3.38 -2.29 -13.91
N PRO A 105 -4.38 -1.86 -14.70
CA PRO A 105 -5.78 -1.79 -14.26
C PRO A 105 -6.39 -3.16 -13.94
N TRP A 106 -5.82 -4.26 -14.46
CA TRP A 106 -6.27 -5.63 -14.19
C TRP A 106 -5.57 -6.28 -12.99
N ASN A 107 -4.40 -5.76 -12.59
CA ASN A 107 -3.61 -6.29 -11.48
C ASN A 107 -4.36 -6.37 -10.15
N PRO A 108 -5.23 -5.40 -9.76
CA PRO A 108 -5.93 -5.46 -8.49
C PRO A 108 -6.80 -6.71 -8.35
N GLN A 109 -7.54 -7.05 -9.42
CA GLN A 109 -8.41 -8.22 -9.43
C GLN A 109 -7.57 -9.51 -9.48
N MET A 110 -6.55 -9.56 -10.33
CA MET A 110 -5.65 -10.72 -10.42
C MET A 110 -4.91 -10.99 -9.10
N ALA A 111 -4.40 -9.94 -8.45
CA ALA A 111 -3.75 -10.01 -7.14
C ALA A 111 -4.74 -10.45 -6.07
N ALA A 112 -5.97 -9.91 -6.07
CA ALA A 112 -7.00 -10.34 -5.13
C ALA A 112 -7.33 -11.83 -5.27
N ASP A 113 -7.46 -12.33 -6.50
CA ASP A 113 -7.73 -13.75 -6.76
C ASP A 113 -6.54 -14.63 -6.34
N GLN A 114 -5.31 -14.19 -6.61
CA GLN A 114 -4.09 -14.86 -6.17
C GLN A 114 -4.00 -14.92 -4.64
N LEU A 115 -4.29 -13.81 -3.94
CA LEU A 115 -4.21 -13.70 -2.48
C LEU A 115 -5.36 -14.43 -1.77
N ALA A 116 -6.56 -14.48 -2.38
CA ALA A 116 -7.69 -15.25 -1.85
C ALA A 116 -7.43 -16.75 -1.94
N CYS A 117 -6.64 -17.14 -2.93
CA CYS A 117 -6.35 -18.52 -3.21
C CYS A 117 -5.11 -18.97 -2.43
N ASN A 118 -5.33 -19.44 -1.20
CA ASN A 118 -4.30 -19.93 -0.27
C ASN A 118 -3.36 -21.04 -0.82
N ARG A 119 -3.54 -21.54 -2.06
CA ARG A 119 -2.74 -22.62 -2.69
C ARG A 119 -2.59 -22.60 -4.22
N CYS A 120 -3.15 -21.69 -5.02
CA CYS A 120 -3.08 -21.84 -6.50
C CYS A 120 -1.87 -21.20 -7.20
N MET A 121 -0.97 -20.49 -6.50
CA MET A 121 0.22 -19.91 -7.12
C MET A 121 1.49 -20.02 -6.26
N THR A 122 1.78 -21.20 -5.70
CA THR A 122 3.11 -21.52 -5.14
C THR A 122 4.15 -21.68 -6.26
N VAL A 123 4.40 -20.64 -7.04
CA VAL A 123 5.65 -20.48 -7.81
C VAL A 123 5.93 -18.99 -7.94
N GLN A 124 6.49 -18.35 -6.90
CA GLN A 124 7.39 -17.19 -7.03
C GLN A 124 7.99 -16.80 -5.66
N GLY A 125 9.13 -17.45 -5.33
CA GLY A 125 10.16 -16.98 -4.40
C GLY A 125 10.38 -17.80 -3.11
N PRO A 126 11.63 -18.07 -2.66
CA PRO A 126 12.92 -17.66 -3.19
C PRO A 126 13.70 -18.81 -3.87
N THR A 127 14.56 -18.47 -4.83
CA THR A 127 15.68 -19.32 -5.25
C THR A 127 16.49 -19.68 -4.01
N LEU A 128 16.61 -20.97 -3.72
CA LEU A 128 17.45 -21.49 -2.65
C LEU A 128 18.88 -20.98 -2.87
N GLN A 129 19.36 -20.13 -1.95
CA GLN A 129 20.78 -19.87 -1.77
C GLN A 129 21.40 -21.18 -1.24
N ILE A 130 21.78 -22.09 -2.13
CA ILE A 130 22.63 -23.21 -1.77
C ILE A 130 24.05 -22.66 -1.71
N THR A 131 24.52 -22.43 -0.49
CA THR A 131 25.95 -22.22 -0.21
C THR A 131 26.61 -23.60 -0.25
N TYR A 132 27.61 -23.76 -1.12
CA TYR A 132 28.62 -24.83 -1.05
C TYR A 132 29.97 -24.19 -0.74
#